data_AF-A0A3D5CXZ2-F1
#
_entry.id   AF-A0A3D5CXZ2-F1
#
_cell.length_a   1.000
_cell.length_b   1.000
_cell.length_c   1.000
_cell.angle_alpha   90.00
_cell.angle_beta   90.00
_cell.angle_gamma   90.00
#
_symmetry.space_group_name_H-M   'P 1'
#
loop_
_entity.id
_entity.type
_entity.pdbx_description
1 polymer ?
#
loop_
_entity_poly.entity_id
_entity_poly.type
_entity_poly.pdbx_seq_one_letter_code
_entity_poly.pdbx_strand_id
1 'polypeptide(L)'
;MAVQSRRLTSEKTISLGIYPEVTLAQTRGKRDDARALVAGNADPSHHRKDAKAKARLEALNTFEAVASEWHALHTKSKSERNPMLITNNKGRLSRPLFYQA
;
A
#
# COMPACT_ATOMS: atom_id res chain seq x y z
N MET A 1 32.35 -37.04 -9.61
CA MET A 1 31.38 -35.93 -9.68
C MET A 1 32.12 -34.62 -9.47
N ALA A 2 32.32 -33.84 -10.53
CA ALA A 2 33.01 -32.56 -10.43
C ALA A 2 32.01 -31.46 -10.04
N VAL A 3 32.05 -31.03 -8.77
CA VAL A 3 31.33 -29.83 -8.34
C VAL A 3 32.25 -28.64 -8.60
N GLN A 4 32.21 -28.10 -9.82
CA GLN A 4 32.80 -26.80 -10.11
C GLN A 4 32.01 -25.72 -9.38
N SER A 5 32.46 -25.32 -8.18
CA SER A 5 32.05 -24.06 -7.56
C SER A 5 32.73 -22.91 -8.30
N ARG A 6 32.27 -22.67 -9.53
CA ARG A 6 32.62 -21.51 -10.34
C ARG A 6 31.97 -20.29 -9.68
N ARG A 7 32.56 -19.78 -8.60
CA ARG A 7 32.24 -18.46 -8.05
C ARG A 7 32.67 -17.42 -9.08
N LEU A 8 31.78 -17.16 -10.04
CA LEU A 8 31.97 -16.14 -11.04
C LEU A 8 31.36 -14.83 -10.53
N THR A 9 32.28 -13.92 -10.23
CA THR A 9 32.14 -12.45 -10.27
C THR A 9 31.40 -11.80 -9.08
N SER A 10 32.15 -10.96 -8.36
CA SER A 10 31.72 -9.97 -7.36
C SER A 10 31.05 -10.51 -6.09
N GLU A 11 31.80 -10.45 -4.97
CA GLU A 11 31.24 -10.62 -3.63
C GLU A 11 30.31 -9.44 -3.31
N LYS A 12 29.01 -9.71 -3.16
CA LYS A 12 28.02 -8.73 -2.72
C LYS A 12 27.76 -8.90 -1.23
N THR A 13 28.04 -7.86 -0.45
CA THR A 13 27.72 -7.79 0.98
C THR A 13 26.36 -7.12 1.21
N ILE A 14 25.57 -7.67 2.14
CA ILE A 14 24.28 -7.09 2.53
C ILE A 14 24.27 -6.80 4.04
N SER A 15 23.89 -5.59 4.42
CA SER A 15 23.67 -5.21 5.82
C SER A 15 22.33 -5.76 6.31
N LEU A 16 22.35 -6.50 7.43
CA LEU A 16 21.18 -7.18 8.01
C LEU A 16 20.49 -6.37 9.12
N GLY A 17 21.15 -5.33 9.61
CA GLY A 17 20.68 -4.45 10.68
C GLY A 17 21.82 -3.76 11.41
N ILE A 18 21.48 -2.84 12.30
CA ILE A 18 22.39 -2.18 13.25
C ILE A 18 22.00 -2.67 14.65
N TYR A 19 22.97 -3.03 15.48
CA TYR A 19 22.74 -3.37 16.89
C TYR A 19 22.57 -2.07 17.70
N PRO A 20 21.64 -1.96 18.67
CA PRO A 20 20.80 -3.00 19.26
C PRO A 20 19.39 -3.16 18.63
N GLU A 21 19.04 -2.35 17.63
CA GLU A 21 17.72 -2.35 16.97
C GLU A 21 17.31 -3.72 16.41
N VAL A 22 18.29 -4.53 16.00
CA VAL A 22 18.07 -5.90 15.52
C VAL A 22 18.77 -6.88 16.45
N THR A 23 18.01 -7.87 16.94
CA THR A 23 18.57 -8.89 17.82
C THR A 23 19.44 -9.88 17.03
N LEU A 24 20.33 -10.58 17.76
CA LEU A 24 21.18 -11.62 17.16
C LEU A 24 20.36 -12.75 16.55
N ALA A 25 19.23 -13.11 17.17
CA ALA A 25 18.31 -14.12 16.66
C ALA A 25 17.69 -13.70 15.32
N GLN A 26 17.19 -12.47 15.23
CA GLN A 26 16.62 -11.92 13.99
C GLN A 26 17.69 -11.83 12.88
N THR A 27 18.91 -11.47 13.23
CA THR A 27 20.02 -11.39 12.26
C THR A 27 20.37 -12.77 11.69
N ARG A 28 20.35 -13.82 12.54
CA ARG A 28 20.56 -15.21 12.11
C ARG A 28 19.45 -15.68 11.17
N GLY A 29 18.18 -15.40 11.49
CA GLY A 29 17.06 -15.71 10.60
C GLY A 29 17.24 -15.08 9.21
N LYS A 30 17.47 -13.76 9.15
CA LYS A 30 17.68 -13.05 7.87
C LYS A 30 18.88 -13.59 7.07
N ARG A 31 19.93 -14.06 7.74
CA ARG A 31 21.09 -14.69 7.08
C ARG A 31 20.68 -16.01 6.41
N ASP A 32 19.91 -16.82 7.11
CA ASP A 32 19.50 -18.14 6.62
C ASP A 32 18.51 -18.00 5.45
N ASP A 33 17.59 -17.03 5.53
CA ASP A 33 16.71 -16.65 4.41
C ASP A 33 17.51 -16.20 3.18
N ALA A 34 18.52 -15.35 3.36
CA ALA A 34 19.39 -14.91 2.28
C ALA A 34 20.18 -16.07 1.64
N ARG A 35 20.61 -17.05 2.44
CA ARG A 35 21.26 -18.27 1.94
C ARG A 35 20.29 -19.13 1.14
N ALA A 36 19.04 -19.25 1.58
CA ALA A 36 18.00 -19.97 0.85
C ALA A 36 17.71 -19.32 -0.51
N LEU A 37 17.64 -17.98 -0.57
CA LEU A 37 17.48 -17.24 -1.82
C LEU A 37 18.65 -17.49 -2.79
N VAL A 38 19.89 -17.47 -2.29
CA VAL A 38 21.08 -17.78 -3.11
C VAL A 38 21.05 -19.22 -3.62
N ALA A 39 20.62 -20.18 -2.80
CA ALA A 39 20.46 -21.57 -3.22
C ALA A 39 19.40 -21.73 -4.34
N GLY A 40 18.37 -20.87 -4.34
CA GLY A 40 17.37 -20.76 -5.41
C GLY A 40 17.82 -19.95 -6.64
N ASN A 41 19.12 -19.63 -6.77
CA ASN A 41 19.68 -18.75 -7.81
C ASN A 41 19.11 -17.31 -7.81
N ALA A 42 18.55 -16.83 -6.69
CA ALA A 42 18.03 -15.48 -6.54
C ALA A 42 18.99 -14.57 -5.75
N ASP A 43 19.15 -13.31 -6.17
CA ASP A 43 19.99 -12.32 -5.47
C ASP A 43 19.22 -11.71 -4.27
N PRO A 44 19.70 -11.86 -3.02
CA PRO A 44 19.07 -11.28 -1.83
C PRO A 44 18.92 -9.76 -1.88
N SER A 45 19.80 -9.07 -2.60
CA SER A 45 19.75 -7.61 -2.75
C SER A 45 18.58 -7.16 -3.61
N HIS A 46 18.29 -7.91 -4.68
CA HIS A 46 17.10 -7.67 -5.51
C HIS A 46 15.84 -7.98 -4.72
N HIS A 47 15.80 -9.12 -4.04
CA HIS A 47 14.65 -9.48 -3.21
C HIS A 47 14.31 -8.41 -2.16
N ARG A 48 15.32 -7.82 -1.50
CA ARG A 48 15.11 -6.72 -0.55
C ARG A 48 14.55 -5.45 -1.21
N LYS A 49 15.02 -5.12 -2.42
CA LYS A 49 14.51 -3.97 -3.18
C LYS A 49 13.06 -4.20 -3.59
N ASP A 50 12.76 -5.40 -4.09
CA ASP A 50 11.42 -5.77 -4.53
C ASP A 50 10.44 -5.79 -3.37
N ALA A 51 10.83 -6.33 -2.21
CA ALA A 51 10.04 -6.29 -0.99
C ALA A 51 9.73 -4.84 -0.55
N LYS A 52 10.72 -3.95 -0.59
CA LYS A 52 10.51 -2.53 -0.26
C LYS A 52 9.60 -1.83 -1.28
N ALA A 53 9.74 -2.15 -2.57
CA ALA A 53 8.88 -1.62 -3.63
C ALA A 53 7.44 -2.11 -3.46
N LYS A 54 7.23 -3.40 -3.18
CA LYS A 54 5.92 -3.98 -2.88
C LYS A 54 5.26 -3.31 -1.68
N ALA A 55 5.97 -3.18 -0.56
CA ALA A 55 5.45 -2.51 0.63
C ALA A 55 5.03 -1.06 0.34
N ARG A 56 5.77 -0.34 -0.52
CA ARG A 56 5.39 1.01 -0.95
C ARG A 56 4.14 1.01 -1.83
N LEU A 57 4.02 0.07 -2.76
CA LEU A 57 2.84 -0.06 -3.62
C LEU A 57 1.60 -0.45 -2.81
N GLU A 58 1.74 -1.36 -1.84
CA GLU A 58 0.68 -1.75 -0.91
C GLU A 58 0.22 -0.55 -0.06
N ALA A 59 1.16 0.27 0.42
CA ALA A 59 0.83 1.49 1.15
C ALA A 59 0.13 2.56 0.28
N LEU A 60 0.28 2.51 -1.05
CA LEU A 60 -0.42 3.39 -1.99
C LEU A 60 -1.80 2.82 -2.37
N ASN A 61 -1.92 1.49 -2.46
CA ASN A 61 -3.16 0.79 -2.78
C ASN A 61 -4.01 0.53 -1.52
N THR A 62 -4.15 1.53 -0.66
CA THR A 62 -5.03 1.42 0.51
C THR A 62 -6.49 1.52 0.07
N PHE A 63 -7.37 0.85 0.81
CA PHE A 63 -8.81 0.85 0.53
C PHE A 63 -9.38 2.28 0.48
N GLU A 64 -8.88 3.17 1.33
CA GLU A 64 -9.25 4.58 1.37
C GLU A 64 -8.94 5.33 0.06
N ALA A 65 -7.74 5.10 -0.51
CA ALA A 65 -7.33 5.73 -1.77
C ALA A 65 -8.23 5.28 -2.93
N VAL A 66 -8.48 3.97 -3.02
CA VAL A 66 -9.34 3.37 -4.05
C VAL A 66 -10.80 3.82 -3.88
N ALA A 67 -11.31 3.85 -2.65
CA ALA A 67 -12.69 4.27 -2.37
C ALA A 67 -12.90 5.76 -2.68
N SER A 68 -11.92 6.61 -2.38
CA SER A 68 -11.98 8.04 -2.70
C SER A 68 -11.96 8.31 -4.21
N GLU A 69 -11.08 7.61 -4.94
CA GLU A 69 -11.03 7.68 -6.40
C GLU A 69 -12.36 7.21 -7.02
N TRP A 70 -12.89 6.08 -6.55
CA TRP A 70 -14.18 5.57 -6.98
C TRP A 70 -15.32 6.57 -6.69
N HIS A 71 -15.34 7.15 -5.48
CA HIS A 71 -16.34 8.12 -5.08
C HIS A 71 -16.29 9.39 -5.95
N ALA A 72 -15.10 9.91 -6.25
CA ALA A 72 -14.93 11.07 -7.12
C ALA A 72 -15.47 10.81 -8.55
N LEU A 73 -15.19 9.63 -9.11
CA LEU A 73 -15.71 9.25 -10.43
C LEU A 73 -17.24 9.11 -10.45
N HIS A 74 -17.83 8.54 -9.40
CA HIS A 74 -19.26 8.20 -9.37
C HIS A 74 -20.16 9.32 -8.85
N THR A 75 -19.61 10.34 -8.17
CA THR A 75 -20.37 11.53 -7.73
C THR A 75 -20.65 12.49 -8.89
N LYS A 76 -19.69 12.66 -9.81
CA LYS A 76 -19.82 13.53 -10.99
C LYS A 76 -20.97 13.13 -11.92
N SER A 77 -21.21 11.82 -12.08
CA SER A 77 -22.31 11.29 -12.91
C SER A 77 -23.70 11.42 -12.25
N LYS A 78 -23.76 11.59 -10.92
CA LYS A 78 -25.04 11.64 -10.18
C LYS A 78 -25.63 13.05 -10.11
N SER A 79 -24.82 14.10 -10.27
CA SER A 79 -25.31 15.49 -10.22
C SER A 79 -26.09 15.92 -11.45
N GLU A 80 -25.86 15.31 -12.61
CA GLU A 80 -26.57 15.66 -13.86
C GLU A 80 -27.94 14.97 -13.96
N ARG A 81 -28.10 13.80 -13.35
CA ARG A 81 -29.31 12.97 -13.50
C ARG A 81 -30.45 13.31 -12.53
N ASN A 82 -30.24 14.18 -11.54
CA ASN A 82 -31.30 14.47 -10.56
C ASN A 82 -31.30 15.93 -10.05
N PRO A 83 -31.70 16.90 -10.89
CA PRO A 83 -31.77 18.31 -10.51
C PRO A 83 -32.89 18.64 -9.51
N MET A 84 -33.78 17.71 -9.16
CA MET A 84 -34.95 17.99 -8.30
C MET A 84 -34.75 17.75 -6.79
N LEU A 85 -33.67 17.11 -6.36
CA LEU A 85 -33.51 16.71 -4.94
C LEU A 85 -32.66 17.67 -4.09
N ILE A 86 -32.03 18.69 -4.67
CA ILE A 86 -31.14 19.63 -3.95
C ILE A 86 -31.78 21.01 -3.75
N THR A 87 -33.01 21.22 -4.21
CA THR A 87 -33.82 22.38 -3.84
C THR A 87 -35.10 21.82 -3.26
N ASN A 88 -35.25 21.85 -1.93
CA ASN A 88 -36.52 21.81 -1.20
C ASN A 88 -36.28 21.62 0.30
N ASN A 89 -35.38 22.39 0.89
CA ASN A 89 -35.39 22.53 2.35
C ASN A 89 -34.85 23.87 2.86
N LYS A 90 -35.29 24.98 2.28
CA LYS A 90 -35.08 26.32 2.86
C LYS A 90 -36.36 27.17 2.98
N GLY A 91 -37.53 26.63 2.58
CA GLY A 91 -38.82 27.33 2.67
C GLY A 91 -39.86 26.66 3.58
N ARG A 92 -39.55 25.51 4.19
CA ARG A 92 -40.51 24.75 5.03
C ARG A 92 -40.65 25.24 6.48
N LEU A 93 -39.91 26.27 6.89
CA LEU A 93 -39.91 26.78 8.28
C LEU A 93 -40.47 28.19 8.44
N SER A 94 -41.18 28.74 7.44
CA SER A 94 -41.82 30.05 7.57
C SER A 94 -43.24 30.03 6.98
N ARG A 95 -44.13 29.25 7.59
CA ARG A 95 -45.57 29.50 7.53
C ARG A 95 -46.00 30.07 8.87
N PRO A 96 -46.27 31.40 8.99
CA PRO A 96 -46.91 31.91 10.19
C PRO A 96 -48.33 31.32 10.25
N LEU A 97 -48.55 30.46 11.24
CA LEU A 97 -49.89 30.12 11.69
C LEU A 97 -50.47 31.40 12.33
N PHE A 98 -51.78 31.63 12.15
CA PHE A 98 -52.58 32.72 12.74
C PHE A 98 -52.69 34.05 11.95
N TYR A 99 -53.73 34.16 11.12
CA TYR A 99 -54.77 35.20 11.26
C TYR A 99 -55.99 34.87 10.38
N GLN A 100 -57.06 34.37 11.00
CA GLN A 100 -58.43 34.42 10.48
C GLN A 100 -59.39 34.15 11.65
N ALA A 101 -59.82 35.23 12.29
CA ALA A 101 -61.07 35.38 13.04
C ALA A 101 -61.32 36.89 13.21
#